data_AF-A0A7V4SZ12-F1
#
_entry.id   AF-A0A7V4SZ12-F1
#
_cell.length_a   1.000
_cell.length_b   1.000
_cell.length_c   1.000
_cell.angle_alpha   90.00
_cell.angle_beta   90.00
_cell.angle_gamma   90.00
#
_symmetry.space_group_name_H-M   'P 1'
#
loop_
_entity.id
_entity.type
_entity.pdbx_description
1 polymer ?
#
loop_
_entity_poly.entity_id
_entity_poly.type
_entity_poly.pdbx_seq_one_letter_code
_entity_poly.pdbx_strand_id
1 'polypeptide(L)'
;MKFKYWPEALASLMVVGLGQIIKGEGKKGLLLLLFFYFVLPILVYLSLLINAYLFFFVFSFSLLCGIITWVYNIWDALIHEAIN
;
A
#
# COMPACT_ATOMS: atom_id res chain seq x y z
N MET A 1 9.02 -21.17 -8.02
CA MET A 1 8.48 -20.93 -6.67
C MET A 1 7.03 -21.38 -6.65
N LYS A 2 6.63 -22.31 -5.76
CA LYS A 2 5.19 -22.61 -5.56
C LYS A 2 4.60 -21.45 -4.77
N PHE A 3 3.70 -20.67 -5.38
CA PHE A 3 3.00 -19.59 -4.71
C PHE A 3 2.10 -20.18 -3.62
N LYS A 4 2.59 -20.21 -2.37
CA LYS A 4 1.91 -20.82 -1.22
C LYS A 4 0.82 -19.92 -0.64
N TYR A 5 0.90 -18.61 -0.88
CA TYR A 5 0.04 -17.57 -0.28
C TYR A 5 -0.77 -16.79 -1.32
N TRP A 6 -1.35 -17.51 -2.28
CA TRP A 6 -2.13 -16.90 -3.36
C TRP A 6 -3.39 -16.15 -2.86
N PRO A 7 -4.13 -16.65 -1.85
CA PRO A 7 -5.27 -15.94 -1.28
C PRO A 7 -4.90 -14.60 -0.64
N GLU A 8 -3.78 -14.53 0.08
CA GLU A 8 -3.30 -13.33 0.75
C GLU A 8 -2.79 -12.32 -0.28
N ALA A 9 -2.12 -12.79 -1.33
CA ALA A 9 -1.75 -11.95 -2.46
C ALA A 9 -2.97 -11.38 -3.19
N LEU A 10 -4.02 -12.17 -3.37
CA LEU A 10 -5.28 -11.69 -3.95
C LEU A 10 -5.94 -10.64 -3.05
N ALA A 11 -5.95 -10.84 -1.73
CA ALA A 11 -6.43 -9.86 -0.78
C ALA A 11 -5.61 -8.56 -0.86
N SER A 12 -4.28 -8.67 -0.96
CA SER A 12 -3.36 -7.54 -1.13
C SER A 12 -3.47 -6.85 -2.49
N LEU A 13 -3.93 -7.55 -3.53
CA LEU A 13 -4.26 -6.96 -4.83
C LEU A 13 -5.50 -6.07 -4.71
N MET A 14 -6.54 -6.51 -3.99
CA MET A 14 -7.78 -5.75 -3.83
C MET A 14 -7.63 -4.60 -2.82
N VAL A 15 -6.95 -4.84 -1.71
CA VAL A 15 -6.80 -3.88 -0.61
C VAL A 15 -5.36 -3.88 -0.09
N VAL A 16 -4.69 -2.73 -0.15
CA VAL A 16 -3.33 -2.56 0.36
C VAL A 16 -3.29 -2.82 1.87
N GLY A 17 -2.38 -3.70 2.29
CA GLY A 17 -2.20 -4.12 3.68
C GLY A 17 -3.05 -5.31 4.14
N LEU A 18 -4.09 -5.71 3.38
CA LEU A 18 -5.01 -6.76 3.83
C LEU A 18 -4.38 -8.16 3.83
N GLY A 19 -3.57 -8.50 2.83
CA GLY A 19 -2.89 -9.79 2.79
C GLY A 19 -1.94 -9.99 3.97
N GLN A 20 -1.23 -8.95 4.38
CA GLN A 20 -0.35 -8.95 5.56
C GLN A 20 -1.14 -9.15 6.85
N ILE A 21 -2.33 -8.53 6.98
CA ILE A 21 -3.21 -8.74 8.14
C ILE A 21 -3.66 -10.20 8.20
N ILE A 22 -4.08 -10.79 7.07
CA ILE A 22 -4.52 -12.19 7.00
C ILE A 22 -3.38 -13.15 7.35
N LYS A 23 -2.14 -12.81 6.98
CA LYS A 23 -0.94 -13.57 7.35
C LYS A 23 -0.54 -13.47 8.83
N GLY A 24 -1.17 -12.62 9.62
CA GLY A 24 -0.80 -12.37 11.02
C GLY A 24 0.19 -11.23 11.22
N GLU A 25 0.67 -10.58 10.16
CA GLU A 25 1.53 -9.37 10.23
C GLU A 25 0.70 -8.08 10.40
N GLY A 26 -0.25 -8.10 11.35
CA GLY A 26 -1.26 -7.06 11.51
C GLY A 26 -0.70 -5.63 11.62
N LYS A 27 0.42 -5.44 12.34
CA LYS A 27 1.07 -4.13 12.47
C LYS A 27 1.57 -3.59 11.13
N LYS A 28 2.19 -4.44 10.30
CA LYS A 28 2.72 -4.06 8.99
C LYS A 28 1.58 -3.77 8.02
N GLY A 29 0.57 -4.64 7.98
CA GLY A 29 -0.62 -4.44 7.15
C GLY A 29 -1.39 -3.18 7.51
N LEU A 30 -1.54 -2.88 8.81
CA LEU A 30 -2.16 -1.63 9.27
C LEU A 30 -1.36 -0.39 8.84
N LEU A 31 -0.02 -0.43 8.95
CA LEU A 31 0.82 0.67 8.48
C LEU A 31 0.69 0.90 6.97
N LEU A 32 0.67 -0.17 6.17
CA LEU A 32 0.46 -0.08 4.72
C LEU A 32 -0.91 0.52 4.39
N LEU A 33 -1.96 0.10 5.09
CA LEU A 33 -3.31 0.62 4.91
C LEU A 33 -3.38 2.11 5.25
N LEU A 34 -2.86 2.52 6.42
CA LEU A 34 -2.85 3.92 6.85
C LEU A 34 -2.04 4.79 5.90
N PHE A 35 -0.87 4.32 5.47
CA PHE A 35 -0.04 5.07 4.53
C PHE A 35 -0.76 5.26 3.18
N PHE A 36 -1.31 4.18 2.63
CA PHE A 36 -1.88 4.18 1.29
C PHE A 36 -3.22 4.92 1.20
N TYR A 37 -4.11 4.69 2.16
CA TYR A 37 -5.48 5.20 2.11
C TYR A 37 -5.70 6.49 2.92
N PHE A 38 -4.77 6.87 3.79
CA PHE A 38 -4.85 8.13 4.54
C PHE A 38 -3.72 9.09 4.20
N VAL A 39 -2.46 8.68 4.41
CA VAL A 39 -1.32 9.61 4.27
C VAL A 39 -1.20 10.14 2.84
N LEU A 40 -1.21 9.27 1.82
CA LEU A 40 -1.11 9.70 0.42
C LEU A 40 -2.27 10.65 0.04
N PRO A 41 -3.56 10.31 0.25
CA PRO A 41 -4.66 11.24 -0.03
C PRO A 41 -4.60 12.56 0.74
N ILE A 42 -4.24 12.52 2.03
CA ILE A 42 -4.13 13.74 2.85
C ILE A 42 -3.05 14.66 2.28
N LEU A 43 -1.89 14.13 1.88
CA LEU A 43 -0.83 14.92 1.27
C LEU A 43 -1.29 15.59 -0.03
N VAL A 44 -2.02 14.86 -0.87
CA VAL A 44 -2.62 15.41 -2.10
C VAL A 44 -3.59 16.54 -1.77
N TYR A 45 -4.51 16.35 -0.82
CA TYR A 45 -5.48 17.39 -0.47
C TYR A 45 -4.84 18.62 0.19
N LEU A 46 -3.87 18.43 1.08
CA LEU A 46 -3.12 19.53 1.68
C LEU A 46 -2.34 20.31 0.62
N SER A 47 -1.74 19.62 -0.35
CA SER A 47 -1.03 20.30 -1.45
C SER A 47 -1.96 21.16 -2.30
N LEU A 48 -3.19 20.70 -2.55
CA LEU A 48 -4.21 21.45 -3.28
C LEU A 48 -4.64 22.72 -2.53
N LEU A 49 -4.78 22.63 -1.21
CA LEU A 49 -5.15 23.78 -0.36
C LEU A 49 -4.06 24.85 -0.32
N ILE A 50 -2.79 24.46 -0.45
CA ILE A 50 -1.66 25.39 -0.42
C ILE A 50 -1.44 26.06 -1.79
N ASN A 51 -1.30 25.26 -2.86
CA ASN A 51 -0.94 25.78 -4.18
C ASN A 51 -1.21 24.75 -5.30
N ALA A 52 -1.81 25.20 -6.40
CA ALA A 52 -2.14 24.33 -7.55
C ALA A 52 -0.91 23.70 -8.24
N TYR A 53 0.22 24.41 -8.36
CA TYR A 53 1.44 23.84 -8.94
C TYR A 53 2.06 22.77 -8.05
N LEU A 54 2.08 23.01 -6.72
CA LEU A 54 2.52 22.02 -5.74
C LEU A 54 1.63 20.78 -5.79
N PHE A 55 0.31 20.96 -5.97
CA PHE A 55 -0.62 19.87 -6.14
C PHE A 55 -0.27 18.95 -7.31
N PHE A 56 -0.01 19.48 -8.51
CA PHE A 56 0.33 18.63 -9.65
C PHE A 56 1.60 17.81 -9.40
N PHE A 57 2.60 18.41 -8.77
CA PHE A 57 3.83 17.72 -8.38
C PHE A 57 3.56 16.61 -7.35
N VAL A 58 2.89 16.94 -6.24
CA VAL A 58 2.58 16.00 -5.16
C VAL A 58 1.65 14.88 -5.64
N PHE A 59 0.66 15.19 -6.47
CA PHE A 59 -0.25 14.21 -7.05
C PHE A 59 0.48 13.21 -7.94
N SER A 60 1.33 13.69 -8.85
CA SER A 60 2.11 12.81 -9.74
C SER A 60 3.06 11.92 -8.94
N PHE A 61 3.74 12.48 -7.94
CA PHE A 61 4.60 11.73 -7.04
C PHE A 61 3.83 10.70 -6.21
N SER A 62 2.66 11.07 -5.68
CA SER A 62 1.81 10.20 -4.89
C SER A 62 1.28 9.02 -5.70
N LEU A 63 0.96 9.22 -6.99
CA LEU A 63 0.58 8.13 -7.89
C LEU A 63 1.72 7.12 -8.07
N LEU A 64 2.94 7.60 -8.30
CA LEU A 64 4.11 6.71 -8.42
C LEU A 64 4.38 5.96 -7.12
N CYS A 65 4.38 6.64 -5.98
CA CYS A 65 4.52 6.01 -4.66
C CYS A 65 3.40 5.00 -4.39
N GLY A 66 2.17 5.29 -4.81
CA GLY A 66 1.04 4.38 -4.73
C GLY A 66 1.31 3.10 -5.52
N ILE A 67 1.65 3.20 -6.80
CA ILE A 67 1.93 2.02 -7.64
C ILE A 67 3.06 1.18 -7.04
N ILE A 68 4.16 1.81 -6.61
CA ILE A 68 5.31 1.11 -6.01
C ILE A 68 4.89 0.39 -4.72
N THR A 69 4.17 1.08 -3.84
CA THR A 69 3.69 0.51 -2.56
C THR A 69 2.72 -0.64 -2.80
N TRP A 70 1.84 -0.53 -3.79
CA TRP A 70 0.87 -1.57 -4.12
C TRP A 70 1.56 -2.83 -4.67
N VAL A 71 2.50 -2.67 -5.60
CA VAL A 71 3.29 -3.79 -6.12
C VAL A 71 4.10 -4.46 -5.01
N TYR A 72 4.76 -3.67 -4.16
CA TYR A 72 5.48 -4.17 -2.99
C TYR A 72 4.56 -4.97 -2.06
N ASN A 73 3.37 -4.44 -1.77
CA ASN A 73 2.37 -5.09 -0.92
C ASN A 73 1.92 -6.46 -1.46
N ILE A 74 1.72 -6.59 -2.77
CA ILE A 74 1.36 -7.86 -3.41
C ILE A 74 2.54 -8.83 -3.39
N TRP A 75 3.74 -8.35 -3.74
CA TRP A 75 4.96 -9.15 -3.77
C TRP A 75 5.28 -9.75 -2.40
N ASP A 76 5.18 -8.93 -1.37
CA ASP A 76 5.36 -9.32 0.02
C ASP A 76 4.31 -10.35 0.47
N ALA A 77 3.05 -10.16 0.06
CA ALA A 77 1.99 -11.13 0.27
C ALA A 77 2.19 -12.44 -0.53
N LEU A 78 2.98 -12.47 -1.61
CA LEU A 78 3.31 -13.70 -2.33
C LEU A 78 4.46 -14.51 -1.69
N ILE A 79 5.44 -13.83 -1.09
CA ILE A 79 6.75 -14.44 -0.80
C ILE A 79 7.01 -14.67 0.68
N HIS A 80 6.59 -13.77 1.58
CA HIS A 80 6.91 -13.94 3.00
C HIS A 80 6.06 -15.04 3.65
N GLU A 81 6.72 -16.06 4.20
CA GLU A 81 6.12 -16.95 5.20
C GLU A 81 6.00 -16.16 6.50
N ALA A 82 4.81 -16.16 7.11
CA ALA A 82 4.64 -15.60 8.44
C ALA A 82 5.63 -16.26 9.41
N ILE A 83 6.35 -15.45 10.19
CA ILE A 83 7.14 -15.94 11.31
C ILE A 83 6.12 -16.46 12.35
N ASN A 84 5.89 -17.77 12.35
CA ASN A 84 5.15 -18.47 13.40
C ASN A 84 5.95 -18.49 14.71
#